data_AF-A0A837CFI8-F1
#
_entry.id   AF-A0A837CFI8-F1
#
_cell.length_a   1.000
_cell.length_b   1.000
_cell.length_c   1.000
_cell.angle_alpha   90.00
_cell.angle_beta   90.00
_cell.angle_gamma   90.00
#
_symmetry.space_group_name_H-M   'P 1'
#
loop_
_entity.id
_entity.type
_entity.pdbx_description
1 polymer ?
#
loop_
_entity_poly.entity_id
_entity_poly.type
_entity_poly.pdbx_seq_one_letter_code
_entity_poly.pdbx_strand_id
1 'polypeptide(L)'
;MSKSSAGPTARACNPRGRTMRRRSEPHTFAQRLDAHRQRLEHELASLPVGVQRDSVAARIEQLQTAAEMFEFLMPREALVPR
;
A
#
# COMPACT_ATOMS: atom_id res chain seq x y z
N MET A 1 -20.80 -58.05 -16.15
CA MET A 1 -20.80 -57.10 -15.00
C MET A 1 -19.41 -56.50 -14.88
N SER A 2 -19.18 -55.35 -15.51
CA SER A 2 -17.85 -54.71 -15.59
C SER A 2 -17.62 -53.82 -14.38
N LYS A 3 -16.58 -54.12 -13.60
CA LYS A 3 -16.15 -53.31 -12.44
C LYS A 3 -15.30 -52.15 -12.96
N SER A 4 -15.80 -50.92 -12.88
CA SER A 4 -15.05 -49.71 -13.20
C SER A 4 -14.41 -49.17 -11.92
N SER A 5 -13.10 -49.39 -11.75
CA SER A 5 -12.33 -48.83 -10.64
C SER A 5 -11.86 -47.42 -11.01
N ALA A 6 -12.65 -46.41 -10.67
CA ALA A 6 -12.17 -45.03 -10.67
C ALA A 6 -11.21 -44.86 -9.47
N GLY A 7 -9.90 -44.82 -9.75
CA GLY A 7 -8.89 -44.51 -8.74
C GLY A 7 -9.04 -43.08 -8.23
N PRO A 8 -8.81 -42.81 -6.94
CA PRO A 8 -8.86 -41.46 -6.42
C PRO A 8 -7.64 -40.67 -6.92
N THR A 9 -7.87 -39.72 -7.83
CA THR A 9 -6.86 -38.70 -8.15
C THR A 9 -6.89 -37.65 -7.03
N ALA A 10 -6.35 -37.99 -5.86
CA ALA A 10 -6.04 -36.98 -4.85
C ALA A 10 -4.87 -36.14 -5.39
N ARG A 11 -5.16 -34.89 -5.78
CA ARG A 11 -4.13 -33.91 -6.17
C ARG A 11 -3.24 -33.68 -4.94
N ALA A 12 -2.05 -34.26 -4.95
CA ALA A 12 -1.05 -34.03 -3.93
C ALA A 12 -0.69 -32.53 -3.93
N CYS A 13 -1.27 -31.77 -2.99
CA CYS A 13 -0.80 -30.44 -2.68
C CYS A 13 0.60 -30.59 -2.06
N ASN A 14 1.63 -30.39 -2.87
CA ASN A 14 3.04 -30.49 -2.47
C ASN A 14 3.35 -29.36 -1.46
N PRO A 15 3.64 -29.64 -0.17
CA PRO A 15 3.84 -28.59 0.83
C PRO A 15 5.26 -28.00 0.82
N ARG A 16 6.14 -28.45 -0.08
CA ARG A 16 7.60 -28.19 -0.07
C ARG A 16 8.04 -26.84 -0.63
N GLY A 17 7.22 -25.80 -0.50
CA GLY A 17 7.53 -24.48 -1.07
C GLY A 17 6.67 -23.36 -0.54
N ARG A 18 6.12 -23.49 0.67
CA ARG A 18 5.43 -22.38 1.32
C ARG A 18 6.48 -21.40 1.86
N THR A 19 7.14 -20.68 0.96
CA THR A 19 7.87 -19.46 1.36
C THR A 19 6.90 -18.64 2.19
N MET A 20 7.23 -18.44 3.46
CA MET A 20 6.57 -17.47 4.32
C MET A 20 6.43 -16.21 3.47
N ARG A 21 5.20 -15.85 3.09
CA ARG A 21 4.96 -14.68 2.26
C ARG A 21 5.50 -13.52 3.06
N ARG A 22 6.70 -13.04 2.71
CA ARG A 22 7.37 -11.94 3.40
C ARG A 22 6.41 -10.78 3.27
N ARG A 23 5.62 -10.54 4.32
CA ARG A 23 4.80 -9.35 4.39
C ARG A 23 5.85 -8.27 4.56
N SER A 24 6.01 -7.42 3.55
CA SER A 24 6.70 -6.15 3.72
C SER A 24 6.17 -5.54 5.00
N GLU A 25 7.07 -4.97 5.80
CA GLU A 25 6.69 -4.24 7.01
C GLU A 25 5.48 -3.34 6.69
N PRO A 26 4.45 -3.28 7.55
CA PRO A 26 3.29 -2.46 7.26
C PRO A 26 3.77 -1.03 7.04
N HIS A 27 3.55 -0.48 5.84
CA HIS A 27 3.92 0.91 5.56
C HIS A 27 3.35 1.79 6.67
N THR A 28 4.20 2.57 7.31
CA THR A 28 3.75 3.50 8.35
C THR A 28 2.83 4.54 7.74
N PHE A 29 2.01 5.20 8.55
CA PHE A 29 1.11 6.24 8.07
C PHE A 29 1.86 7.34 7.31
N ALA A 30 3.01 7.78 7.85
CA ALA A 30 3.92 8.72 7.20
C ALA A 30 4.41 8.21 5.83
N GLN A 31 4.90 6.97 5.75
CA GLN A 31 5.37 6.39 4.48
C GLN A 31 4.26 6.33 3.41
N ARG A 32 3.01 6.06 3.80
CA ARG A 32 1.89 6.07 2.86
C ARG A 32 1.55 7.47 2.38
N LEU A 33 1.65 8.46 3.26
CA LEU A 33 1.48 9.88 2.95
C LEU A 33 2.53 10.34 1.94
N ASP A 34 3.80 10.02 2.19
CA ASP A 34 4.93 10.38 1.32
C ASP A 34 4.80 9.72 -0.06
N ALA A 35 4.52 8.42 -0.11
CA ALA A 35 4.34 7.71 -1.37
C ALA A 35 3.16 8.27 -2.19
N HIS A 36 2.08 8.67 -1.51
CA HIS A 36 0.93 9.30 -2.17
C HIS A 36 1.24 10.71 -2.66
N ARG A 37 2.00 11.50 -1.89
CA ARG A 37 2.46 12.84 -2.28
C ARG A 37 3.34 12.77 -3.52
N GLN A 38 4.34 11.88 -3.54
CA GLN A 38 5.24 11.68 -4.67
C GLN A 38 4.49 11.28 -5.95
N ARG A 39 3.45 10.44 -5.82
CA ARG A 39 2.62 10.05 -6.95
C ARG A 39 1.88 11.26 -7.55
N LEU A 40 1.29 12.10 -6.70
CA LEU A 40 0.58 13.31 -7.14
C LEU A 40 1.54 14.35 -7.71
N GLU A 41 2.74 14.51 -7.16
CA GLU A 41 3.78 15.39 -7.70
C GLU A 41 4.21 14.95 -9.11
N HIS A 42 4.38 13.65 -9.32
CA HIS A 42 4.68 13.09 -10.65
C HIS A 42 3.53 13.33 -11.64
N GLU A 43 2.29 13.17 -11.19
CA GLU A 43 1.10 13.44 -12.00
C GLU A 43 1.00 14.93 -12.36
N LEU A 44 1.24 15.82 -11.39
CA LEU A 44 1.28 17.28 -11.58
C LEU A 44 2.34 17.70 -12.62
N ALA A 45 3.52 17.06 -12.61
CA ALA A 45 4.59 17.32 -13.57
C ALA A 45 4.18 16.90 -15.00
N SER A 46 3.34 15.87 -15.13
CA SER A 46 2.87 15.37 -16.42
C SER A 46 1.63 16.10 -16.95
N LEU A 47 0.89 16.81 -16.10
CA LEU A 47 -0.36 17.48 -16.46
C LEU A 47 -0.14 18.88 -17.06
N PRO A 48 -0.85 19.22 -18.15
CA PRO A 48 -0.87 20.59 -18.66
C PRO A 48 -1.58 21.52 -17.68
N VAL A 49 -1.27 22.81 -17.77
CA VAL A 49 -1.88 23.84 -16.92
C VAL A 49 -3.39 23.86 -17.12
N GLY A 50 -4.15 23.84 -16.02
CA GLY A 50 -5.60 23.88 -16.01
C GLY A 50 -6.18 23.24 -14.76
N VAL A 51 -7.51 23.14 -14.73
CA VAL A 51 -8.31 22.73 -13.55
C VAL A 51 -7.86 21.39 -12.95
N GLN A 52 -7.40 20.44 -13.78
CA GLN A 52 -6.90 19.15 -13.29
C GLN A 52 -5.55 19.27 -12.56
N ARG A 53 -4.67 20.16 -13.01
CA ARG A 53 -3.41 20.44 -12.31
C ARG A 53 -3.69 21.15 -10.98
N ASP A 54 -4.63 22.09 -10.98
CA ASP A 54 -5.01 22.84 -9.78
C ASP A 54 -5.65 21.94 -8.73
N SER A 55 -6.48 20.97 -9.13
CA SER A 55 -7.08 19.99 -8.22
C SER A 55 -6.04 19.05 -7.60
N VAL A 56 -5.06 18.61 -8.39
CA VAL A 56 -3.93 17.80 -7.90
C VAL A 56 -3.06 18.62 -6.94
N ALA A 57 -2.78 19.89 -7.24
CA ALA A 57 -2.05 20.78 -6.34
C ALA A 57 -2.79 20.97 -5.00
N ALA A 58 -4.10 21.26 -5.04
CA ALA A 58 -4.92 21.38 -3.83
C ALA A 58 -4.93 20.09 -3.00
N ARG A 59 -4.86 18.92 -3.66
CA ARG A 59 -4.77 17.63 -2.97
C ARG A 59 -3.43 17.42 -2.29
N ILE A 60 -2.33 17.91 -2.87
CA ILE A 60 -1.00 17.89 -2.26
C ILE A 60 -0.98 18.76 -0.99
N GLU A 61 -1.54 19.97 -1.06
CA GLU A 61 -1.66 20.89 0.09
C GLU A 61 -2.43 20.25 1.27
N GLN A 62 -3.54 19.56 0.97
CA GLN A 62 -4.31 18.83 1.98
C GLN A 62 -3.49 17.73 2.66
N LEU A 63 -2.64 17.03 1.91
CA LEU A 63 -1.78 15.98 2.45
C LEU A 63 -0.68 16.56 3.34
N GLN A 64 -0.10 17.70 2.97
CA GLN A 64 0.87 18.41 3.82
C GLN A 64 0.23 18.85 5.13
N THR A 65 -0.96 19.47 5.06
CA THR A 65 -1.71 19.87 6.26
C THR A 65 -1.99 18.66 7.17
N ALA A 66 -2.40 17.53 6.59
CA ALA A 66 -2.64 16.30 7.36
C ALA A 66 -1.36 15.74 8.00
N ALA A 67 -0.20 15.87 7.34
CA ALA A 67 1.09 15.46 7.90
C ALA A 67 1.51 16.36 9.06
N GLU A 68 1.37 17.68 8.93
CA GLU A 68 1.63 18.64 10.00
C GLU A 68 0.73 18.41 11.21
N MET A 69 -0.57 18.17 10.96
CA MET A 69 -1.50 17.80 12.02
C MET A 69 -1.11 16.49 12.71
N PHE A 70 -0.66 15.50 11.94
CA PHE A 70 -0.21 14.22 12.51
C PHE A 70 1.03 14.42 13.39
N GLU A 71 1.99 15.23 12.97
CA GLU A 71 3.16 15.58 13.77
C GLU A 71 2.78 16.34 15.05
N PHE A 72 1.86 17.30 14.95
CA PHE A 72 1.37 18.07 16.11
C PHE A 72 0.59 17.20 17.10
N LEU A 73 -0.23 16.27 16.60
CA LEU A 73 -1.11 15.44 17.43
C LEU A 73 -0.42 14.18 17.97
N MET A 74 0.71 13.74 17.39
CA MET A 74 1.44 12.57 17.86
C MET A 74 2.20 12.88 19.17
N PRO A 75 1.94 12.15 20.27
CA PRO A 75 2.77 12.21 21.47
C PRO A 75 4.19 11.78 21.14
N ARG A 76 5.19 12.42 21.74
CA ARG A 76 6.62 12.16 21.46
C ARG A 76 7.02 10.71 21.76
N GLU A 77 6.27 10.04 22.63
CA GLU A 77 6.44 8.64 23.04
C GLU A 77 5.94 7.63 22.00
N ALA A 78 5.12 8.05 21.03
CA ALA A 78 4.57 7.20 19.97
C ALA A 78 5.43 7.17 18.68
N LEU A 79 6.40 8.08 18.56
CA LEU A 79 7.37 8.15 17.46
C LEU A 79 8.53 7.17 17.60
N VAL A 80 8.66 6.49 18.75
CA VAL A 80 9.70 5.49 19.00
C VAL A 80 9.11 4.10 18.79
N PRO A 81 9.60 3.31 17.82
CA PRO A 81 9.24 1.89 17.71
C PRO A 81 9.73 1.18 18.98
N ARG A 82 8.85 0.45 19.66
CA ARG A 82 9.22 -0.45 20.78
C ARG A 82 9.89 -1.71 20.25
#